data_AF-A9Q1D9-F1
#
_entry.id   AF-A9Q1D9-F1
#
_cell.length_a   1.000
_cell.length_b   1.000
_cell.length_c   1.000
_cell.angle_alpha   90.00
_cell.angle_beta   90.00
_cell.angle_gamma   90.00
#
_symmetry.space_group_name_H-M   'P 1'
#
loop_
_entity.id
_entity.type
_entity.pdbx_description
1 polymer ?
#
loop_
_entity_poly.entity_id
_entity_poly.type
_entity_poly.pdbx_seq_one_letter_code
_entity_poly.pdbx_strand_id
1 'polypeptide(L)'
;MPISESTASRMDEALEVLGSVPLIDGHNDWPHLIRGFYDNRLDERFDLDKNLVGHVDMNRLLQGKSGGAFWSVYVDCPESDDFNDNAAHFEIIRDTMQQIDLVHRLVRLYKKHMGLVRRASDIMALHREGRFASLIGVEGLHQIGNSPSILRLYHKLGVRFRLTSQTATIPAHDGLSVYGRNMVREMNRIGMIIDLSHTSEAVMRQTLDQSAAPVIFSHSSTFVWLSLGI
;
A
#
# COMPACT_ATOMS: atom_id res chain seq x y z
N MET A 1 -33.58 -1.47 -6.29
CA MET A 1 -34.38 -2.72 -6.25
C MET A 1 -34.45 -3.18 -4.81
N PRO A 2 -35.59 -3.71 -4.32
CA PRO A 2 -35.63 -4.33 -3.00
C PRO A 2 -34.68 -5.53 -3.01
N ILE A 3 -33.85 -5.64 -1.97
CA ILE A 3 -32.98 -6.79 -1.75
C ILE A 3 -33.91 -7.99 -1.46
N SER A 4 -33.84 -9.06 -2.25
CA SER A 4 -34.63 -10.27 -1.99
C SER A 4 -34.25 -10.89 -0.64
N GLU A 5 -35.15 -11.60 0.05
CA GLU A 5 -34.84 -12.28 1.33
C GLU A 5 -33.59 -13.15 1.25
N SER A 6 -33.35 -13.81 0.11
CA SER A 6 -32.14 -14.62 -0.11
C SER A 6 -30.85 -13.79 -0.18
N THR A 7 -30.95 -12.55 -0.64
CA THR A 7 -29.83 -11.61 -0.74
C THR A 7 -29.57 -10.90 0.59
N ALA A 8 -30.63 -10.61 1.35
CA ALA A 8 -30.51 -10.10 2.72
C ALA A 8 -29.78 -11.11 3.62
N SER A 9 -30.16 -12.39 3.52
CA SER A 9 -29.49 -13.49 4.23
C SER A 9 -27.99 -13.60 3.91
N ARG A 10 -27.57 -13.40 2.65
CA ARG A 10 -26.15 -13.43 2.27
C ARG A 10 -25.37 -12.20 2.74
N MET A 11 -26.02 -11.04 2.76
CA MET A 11 -25.40 -9.82 3.29
C MET A 11 -25.13 -9.97 4.79
N ASP A 12 -26.10 -10.48 5.54
CA ASP A 12 -25.95 -10.72 6.98
C ASP A 12 -24.83 -11.73 7.27
N GLU A 13 -24.76 -12.81 6.48
CA GLU A 13 -23.67 -13.80 6.56
C GLU A 13 -22.30 -13.16 6.28
N ALA A 14 -22.19 -12.33 5.24
CA ALA A 14 -20.95 -11.62 4.94
C ALA A 14 -20.55 -10.67 6.07
N LEU A 15 -21.51 -9.95 6.66
CA LEU A 15 -21.28 -9.04 7.78
C LEU A 15 -20.87 -9.78 9.07
N GLU A 16 -21.38 -11.00 9.28
CA GLU A 16 -20.97 -11.89 10.38
C GLU A 16 -19.52 -12.35 10.20
N VAL A 17 -19.16 -12.81 8.99
CA VAL A 17 -17.79 -13.20 8.66
C VAL A 17 -16.83 -12.02 8.86
N LEU A 18 -17.14 -10.85 8.31
CA LEU A 18 -16.31 -9.64 8.47
C LEU A 18 -16.24 -9.14 9.93
N GLY A 19 -17.23 -9.48 10.76
CA GLY A 19 -17.18 -9.24 12.21
C GLY A 19 -16.15 -10.12 12.91
N SER A 20 -15.98 -11.37 12.48
CA SER A 20 -15.10 -12.35 13.12
C SER A 20 -13.67 -12.37 12.54
N VAL A 21 -13.52 -12.07 11.25
CA VAL A 21 -12.25 -12.09 10.52
C VAL A 21 -12.04 -10.75 9.82
N PRO A 22 -10.94 -10.03 10.08
CA PRO A 22 -10.69 -8.75 9.43
C PRO A 22 -10.41 -8.95 7.94
N LEU A 23 -11.16 -8.24 7.09
CA LEU A 23 -10.75 -8.02 5.71
C LEU A 23 -9.58 -7.04 5.68
N ILE A 24 -8.46 -7.44 5.07
CA ILE A 24 -7.28 -6.59 4.89
C ILE A 24 -7.11 -6.29 3.41
N ASP A 25 -7.30 -5.02 3.04
CA ASP A 25 -7.05 -4.52 1.69
C ASP A 25 -5.53 -4.42 1.43
N GLY A 26 -5.10 -4.99 0.31
CA GLY A 26 -3.71 -5.06 -0.12
C GLY A 26 -3.13 -3.72 -0.59
N HIS A 27 -3.97 -2.79 -1.06
CA HIS A 27 -3.49 -1.52 -1.62
C HIS A 27 -4.59 -0.45 -1.64
N ASN A 28 -4.34 0.69 -1.01
CA ASN A 28 -5.30 1.79 -1.02
C ASN A 28 -4.62 3.17 -1.09
N ASP A 29 -4.95 3.92 -2.15
CA ASP A 29 -4.36 5.23 -2.48
C ASP A 29 -4.96 6.42 -1.73
N TRP A 30 -5.68 6.20 -0.63
CA TRP A 30 -6.26 7.31 0.15
C TRP A 30 -5.24 8.41 0.52
N PRO A 31 -3.98 8.11 0.93
CA PRO A 31 -2.97 9.15 1.15
C PRO A 31 -2.69 10.00 -0.09
N HIS A 32 -2.58 9.37 -1.27
CA HIS A 32 -2.36 10.08 -2.54
C HIS A 32 -3.54 10.99 -2.88
N LEU A 33 -4.78 10.54 -2.67
CA LEU A 33 -5.98 11.38 -2.85
C LEU A 33 -6.00 12.55 -1.86
N ILE A 34 -5.60 12.32 -0.61
CA ILE A 34 -5.49 13.38 0.40
C ILE A 34 -4.45 14.43 -0.03
N ARG A 35 -3.32 13.99 -0.59
CA ARG A 35 -2.33 14.89 -1.17
C ARG A 35 -2.92 15.74 -2.29
N GLY A 36 -3.56 15.11 -3.28
CA GLY A 36 -4.08 15.79 -4.46
C GLY A 36 -5.24 16.75 -4.18
N PHE A 37 -6.21 16.35 -3.36
CA PHE A 37 -7.43 17.13 -3.12
C PHE A 37 -7.36 18.02 -1.88
N TYR A 38 -6.47 17.73 -0.93
CA TYR A 38 -6.41 18.40 0.37
C TYR A 38 -5.02 18.88 0.74
N ASP A 39 -4.02 18.74 -0.14
CA ASP A 39 -2.66 19.28 0.06
C ASP A 39 -2.04 18.77 1.39
N ASN A 40 -2.28 17.49 1.69
CA ASN A 40 -1.87 16.82 2.94
C ASN A 40 -2.42 17.44 4.24
N ARG A 41 -3.35 18.40 4.16
CA ARG A 41 -3.98 19.05 5.32
C ARG A 41 -5.08 18.17 5.88
N LEU A 42 -5.02 17.95 7.19
CA LEU A 42 -6.02 17.22 7.95
C LEU A 42 -6.72 18.23 8.87
N ASP A 43 -7.83 18.78 8.39
CA ASP A 43 -8.62 19.80 9.07
C ASP A 43 -10.07 19.32 9.30
N GLU A 44 -11.01 20.22 9.58
CA GLU A 44 -12.42 19.90 9.90
C GLU A 44 -13.13 19.08 8.80
N ARG A 45 -12.60 19.05 7.57
CA ARG A 45 -13.15 18.22 6.49
C ARG A 45 -13.02 16.72 6.79
N PHE A 46 -12.13 16.34 7.69
CA PHE A 46 -11.86 14.96 8.11
C PHE A 46 -12.71 14.52 9.33
N ASP A 47 -13.70 15.31 9.74
CA ASP A 47 -14.66 14.89 10.76
C ASP A 47 -15.47 13.67 10.30
N LEU A 48 -15.86 12.80 11.24
CA LEU A 48 -16.48 11.49 10.95
C LEU A 48 -17.84 11.56 10.27
N ASP A 49 -18.52 12.70 10.35
CA ASP A 49 -19.82 12.94 9.71
C ASP A 49 -19.68 13.51 8.29
N LYS A 50 -18.45 13.70 7.79
CA LYS A 50 -18.16 14.22 6.46
C LYS A 50 -17.73 13.11 5.50
N ASN A 51 -18.13 13.28 4.25
CA ASN A 51 -17.67 12.44 3.15
C ASN A 51 -16.52 13.17 2.43
N LEU A 52 -15.45 12.43 2.13
CA LEU A 52 -14.33 12.94 1.36
C LEU A 52 -14.48 12.60 -0.13
N VAL A 53 -13.66 13.26 -0.95
CA VAL A 53 -13.53 12.95 -2.38
C VAL A 53 -12.94 11.55 -2.56
N GLY A 54 -13.43 10.83 -3.57
CA GLY A 54 -12.96 9.49 -3.91
C GLY A 54 -13.74 8.38 -3.21
N HIS A 55 -13.08 7.25 -3.00
CA HIS A 55 -13.73 6.02 -2.50
C HIS A 55 -13.65 5.84 -0.99
N VAL A 56 -12.67 6.47 -0.34
CA VAL A 56 -12.33 6.20 1.07
C VAL A 56 -12.49 7.44 1.93
N ASP A 57 -13.18 7.25 3.04
CA ASP A 57 -13.21 8.14 4.19
C ASP A 57 -13.47 7.29 5.45
N MET A 58 -13.25 7.85 6.63
CA MET A 58 -13.36 7.08 7.88
C MET A 58 -14.79 6.55 8.11
N ASN A 59 -15.83 7.28 7.67
CA ASN A 59 -17.22 6.85 7.80
C ASN A 59 -17.49 5.59 6.96
N ARG A 60 -17.05 5.57 5.70
CA ARG A 60 -17.19 4.40 4.82
C ARG A 60 -16.38 3.21 5.31
N LEU A 61 -15.18 3.43 5.86
CA LEU A 61 -14.38 2.34 6.46
C LEU A 61 -15.12 1.68 7.63
N LEU A 62 -15.78 2.46 8.49
CA LEU A 62 -16.58 1.94 9.60
C LEU A 62 -17.82 1.17 9.10
N GLN A 63 -18.52 1.71 8.11
CA GLN A 63 -19.72 1.08 7.56
C GLN A 63 -19.41 -0.21 6.79
N GLY A 64 -18.30 -0.24 6.06
CA GLY A 64 -17.89 -1.38 5.23
C GLY A 64 -17.27 -2.55 5.99
N LYS A 65 -17.09 -2.44 7.32
CA LYS A 65 -16.41 -3.45 8.16
C LYS A 65 -15.02 -3.87 7.64
N SER A 66 -14.31 -2.96 6.97
CA SER A 66 -12.92 -3.22 6.57
C SER A 66 -12.05 -3.27 7.83
N GLY A 67 -11.30 -4.36 8.00
CA GLY A 67 -10.48 -4.59 9.19
C GLY A 67 -9.12 -3.89 9.12
N GLY A 68 -8.66 -3.55 7.92
CA GLY A 68 -7.38 -2.88 7.70
C GLY A 68 -7.05 -2.67 6.24
N ALA A 69 -6.03 -1.87 5.99
CA ALA A 69 -5.48 -1.66 4.66
C ALA A 69 -4.00 -1.32 4.72
N PHE A 70 -3.35 -1.68 3.63
CA PHE A 70 -2.07 -1.18 3.21
C PHE A 70 -2.24 0.16 2.50
N TRP A 71 -1.97 1.25 3.23
CA TRP A 71 -1.98 2.59 2.67
C TRP A 71 -0.81 2.78 1.72
N SER A 72 -1.12 3.05 0.46
CA SER A 72 -0.12 3.34 -0.56
C SER A 72 0.48 4.72 -0.31
N VAL A 73 1.79 4.72 -0.06
CA VAL A 73 2.63 5.90 -0.13
C VAL A 73 3.26 5.92 -1.52
N TYR A 74 2.48 6.46 -2.46
CA TYR A 74 2.83 6.65 -3.85
C TYR A 74 3.35 8.07 -4.12
N VAL A 75 4.40 8.15 -4.91
CA VAL A 75 4.92 9.37 -5.53
C VAL A 75 5.19 9.06 -6.98
N ASP A 76 4.79 9.97 -7.87
CA ASP A 76 5.00 9.81 -9.31
C ASP A 76 6.48 9.55 -9.65
N CYS A 77 6.69 8.77 -10.69
CA CYS A 77 8.01 8.62 -11.26
C CYS A 77 8.48 9.97 -11.84
N PRO A 78 9.78 10.30 -11.75
CA PRO A 78 10.30 11.50 -12.40
C PRO A 78 10.08 11.41 -13.91
N GLU A 79 9.85 12.56 -14.57
CA GLU A 79 9.67 12.62 -16.02
C GLU A 79 10.95 12.25 -16.79
N SER A 80 12.11 12.39 -16.16
CA SER A 80 13.39 11.95 -16.72
C SER A 80 13.70 10.51 -16.31
N ASP A 81 14.12 9.70 -17.30
CA ASP A 81 14.70 8.37 -17.07
C ASP A 81 16.12 8.45 -16.47
N ASP A 82 16.64 9.65 -16.19
CA ASP A 82 17.94 9.83 -15.57
C ASP A 82 17.87 9.72 -14.05
N PHE A 83 17.81 8.48 -13.57
CA PHE A 83 17.93 8.13 -12.15
C PHE A 83 19.33 8.36 -11.57
N ASN A 84 20.22 9.10 -12.26
CA ASN A 84 21.46 9.62 -11.68
C ASN A 84 21.35 11.10 -11.28
N ASP A 85 20.24 11.77 -11.58
CA ASP A 85 20.01 13.12 -11.11
C ASP A 85 19.67 13.14 -9.61
N ASN A 86 20.63 13.62 -8.82
CA ASN A 86 20.48 13.75 -7.37
C ASN A 86 19.36 14.73 -6.98
N ALA A 87 19.00 15.70 -7.82
CA ALA A 87 17.93 16.64 -7.54
C ALA A 87 16.55 15.96 -7.58
N ALA A 88 16.29 15.15 -8.61
CA ALA A 88 15.06 14.36 -8.73
C ALA A 88 14.86 13.41 -7.53
N HIS A 89 15.95 12.76 -7.07
CA HIS A 89 15.90 11.90 -5.88
C HIS A 89 15.52 12.64 -4.60
N PHE A 90 15.98 13.88 -4.43
CA PHE A 90 15.65 14.66 -3.23
C PHE A 90 14.15 14.91 -3.12
N GLU A 91 13.51 15.34 -4.21
CA GLU A 91 12.07 15.63 -4.22
C GLU A 91 11.25 14.37 -3.97
N ILE A 92 11.59 13.25 -4.62
CA ILE A 92 10.90 11.98 -4.45
C ILE A 92 11.01 11.48 -3.01
N ILE A 93 12.21 11.54 -2.40
CA ILE A 93 12.41 11.11 -1.01
C ILE A 93 11.66 12.04 -0.05
N ARG A 94 11.72 13.36 -0.26
CA ARG A 94 10.98 14.36 0.54
C ARG A 94 9.48 14.05 0.51
N ASP A 95 8.95 13.84 -0.67
CA ASP A 95 7.52 13.62 -0.90
C ASP A 95 7.06 12.28 -0.32
N THR A 96 7.87 11.24 -0.48
CA THR A 96 7.63 9.93 0.15
C THR A 96 7.59 10.06 1.67
N MET A 97 8.51 10.84 2.26
CA MET A 97 8.52 11.10 3.70
C MET A 97 7.29 11.87 4.17
N GLN A 98 6.80 12.85 3.39
CA GLN A 98 5.56 13.56 3.69
C GLN A 98 4.34 12.64 3.66
N GLN A 99 4.29 11.70 2.72
CA GLN A 99 3.20 10.71 2.63
C GLN A 99 3.26 9.68 3.78
N ILE A 100 4.46 9.21 4.16
CA ILE A 100 4.63 8.38 5.37
C ILE A 100 4.12 9.14 6.59
N ASP A 101 4.53 10.40 6.78
CA ASP A 101 4.08 11.26 7.88
C ASP A 101 2.55 11.46 7.86
N LEU A 102 1.96 11.69 6.68
CA LEU A 102 0.52 11.81 6.53
C LEU A 102 -0.22 10.60 7.10
N VAL A 103 0.23 9.37 6.82
CA VAL A 103 -0.39 8.16 7.38
C VAL A 103 -0.27 8.13 8.91
N HIS A 104 0.88 8.53 9.48
CA HIS A 104 1.04 8.65 10.93
C HIS A 104 0.10 9.70 11.53
N ARG A 105 -0.09 10.84 10.85
CA ARG A 105 -1.02 11.89 11.27
C ARG A 105 -2.48 11.45 11.17
N LEU A 106 -2.86 10.71 10.13
CA LEU A 106 -4.19 10.11 10.00
C LEU A 106 -4.49 9.13 11.14
N VAL A 107 -3.56 8.23 11.45
CA VAL A 107 -3.71 7.31 12.59
C VAL A 107 -3.83 8.08 13.90
N ARG A 108 -3.12 9.20 14.05
CA ARG A 108 -3.23 10.06 15.25
C ARG A 108 -4.58 10.78 15.34
N LEU A 109 -5.07 11.31 14.21
CA LEU A 109 -6.37 11.97 14.11
C LEU A 109 -7.49 11.00 14.49
N TYR A 110 -7.47 9.80 13.89
CA TYR A 110 -8.47 8.76 14.12
C TYR A 110 -8.02 7.72 15.15
N LYS A 111 -7.24 8.08 16.18
CA LYS A 111 -6.66 7.11 17.14
C LYS A 111 -7.65 6.17 17.81
N LYS A 112 -8.92 6.60 17.95
CA LYS A 112 -10.01 5.78 18.50
C LYS A 112 -10.51 4.71 17.53
N HIS A 113 -10.32 4.92 16.22
CA HIS A 113 -10.87 4.07 15.15
C HIS A 113 -9.78 3.39 14.32
N MET A 114 -8.52 3.83 14.39
CA MET A 114 -7.40 3.28 13.64
C MET A 114 -6.18 3.04 14.53
N GLY A 115 -5.32 2.11 14.13
CA GLY A 115 -4.02 1.88 14.75
C GLY A 115 -2.96 1.53 13.72
N LEU A 116 -1.72 1.95 13.96
CA LEU A 116 -0.59 1.59 13.10
C LEU A 116 -0.11 0.19 13.42
N VAL A 117 0.02 -0.64 12.39
CA VAL A 117 0.54 -2.01 12.47
C VAL A 117 2.05 -2.01 12.24
N ARG A 118 2.79 -2.75 13.07
CA ARG A 118 4.22 -3.02 12.88
C ARG A 118 4.52 -4.51 12.75
N ARG A 119 3.62 -5.38 13.21
CA ARG A 119 3.71 -6.84 13.17
C ARG A 119 2.34 -7.42 12.85
N ALA A 120 2.29 -8.61 12.24
CA ALA A 120 1.03 -9.27 11.90
C ALA A 120 0.08 -9.44 13.12
N SER A 121 0.63 -9.67 14.32
CA SER A 121 -0.15 -9.75 15.56
C SER A 121 -0.95 -8.49 15.90
N ASP A 122 -0.49 -7.32 15.44
CA ASP A 122 -1.16 -6.05 15.74
C ASP A 122 -2.49 -5.94 15.00
N ILE A 123 -2.61 -6.58 13.82
CA ILE A 123 -3.86 -6.60 13.03
C ILE A 123 -4.98 -7.23 13.86
N MET A 124 -4.74 -8.43 14.39
CA MET A 124 -5.73 -9.15 15.19
C MET A 124 -5.98 -8.49 16.56
N ALA A 125 -5.01 -7.75 17.11
CA ALA A 125 -5.21 -6.96 18.32
C ALA A 125 -6.14 -5.77 18.04
N LEU A 126 -5.87 -4.99 16.99
CA LEU A 126 -6.67 -3.84 16.59
C LEU A 126 -8.09 -4.25 16.17
N HIS A 127 -8.25 -5.34 15.43
CA HIS A 127 -9.57 -5.85 15.05
C HIS A 127 -10.44 -6.17 16.26
N ARG A 128 -9.87 -6.82 17.29
CA ARG A 128 -10.57 -7.11 18.56
C ARG A 128 -10.96 -5.85 19.34
N GLU A 129 -10.23 -4.76 19.15
CA GLU A 129 -10.56 -3.44 19.70
C GLU A 129 -11.58 -2.67 18.85
N GLY A 130 -12.04 -3.24 17.72
CA GLY A 130 -12.91 -2.55 16.76
C GLY A 130 -12.20 -1.44 15.99
N ARG A 131 -10.87 -1.53 15.87
CA ARG A 131 -10.02 -0.51 15.24
C ARG A 131 -9.46 -1.02 13.93
N PHE A 132 -9.47 -0.15 12.94
CA PHE A 132 -8.89 -0.35 11.63
C PHE A 132 -7.36 -0.49 11.71
N ALA A 133 -6.83 -1.55 11.11
CA ALA A 133 -5.40 -1.82 11.05
C ALA A 133 -4.75 -1.07 9.87
N SER A 134 -3.99 -0.01 10.17
CA SER A 134 -3.26 0.79 9.19
C SER A 134 -1.85 0.25 8.99
N LEU A 135 -1.56 -0.24 7.78
CA LEU A 135 -0.22 -0.62 7.34
C LEU A 135 0.28 0.41 6.31
N ILE A 136 1.61 0.55 6.16
CA ILE A 136 2.20 1.48 5.19
C ILE A 136 2.94 0.70 4.12
N GLY A 137 2.61 0.99 2.86
CA GLY A 137 3.29 0.50 1.66
C GLY A 137 3.99 1.60 0.92
N VAL A 138 5.20 1.36 0.42
CA VAL A 138 5.82 2.29 -0.54
C VAL A 138 5.67 1.74 -1.95
N GLU A 139 4.99 2.49 -2.80
CA GLU A 139 4.64 2.08 -4.16
C GLU A 139 5.70 2.54 -5.19
N GLY A 140 6.87 1.91 -5.10
CA GLY A 140 7.85 1.96 -6.18
C GLY A 140 9.29 2.06 -5.68
N LEU A 141 10.23 1.48 -6.43
CA LEU A 141 11.63 1.42 -5.98
C LEU A 141 12.36 2.75 -6.19
N HIS A 142 11.93 3.61 -7.11
CA HIS A 142 12.48 4.97 -7.28
C HIS A 142 12.43 5.80 -6.00
N GLN A 143 11.45 5.55 -5.12
CA GLN A 143 11.25 6.29 -3.89
C GLN A 143 12.36 6.17 -2.83
N ILE A 144 13.41 5.36 -3.03
CA ILE A 144 14.58 5.31 -2.13
C ILE A 144 15.78 6.10 -2.66
N GLY A 145 15.67 6.74 -3.83
CA GLY A 145 16.80 7.43 -4.48
C GLY A 145 18.04 6.54 -4.58
N ASN A 146 17.85 5.30 -5.04
CA ASN A 146 18.89 4.29 -5.17
C ASN A 146 19.69 3.98 -3.88
N SER A 147 19.13 4.26 -2.70
CA SER A 147 19.81 4.08 -1.41
C SER A 147 19.14 3.00 -0.53
N PRO A 148 19.81 1.85 -0.29
CA PRO A 148 19.34 0.85 0.68
C PRO A 148 19.22 1.41 2.11
N SER A 149 19.96 2.48 2.43
CA SER A 149 19.83 3.16 3.73
C SER A 149 18.47 3.81 3.89
N ILE A 150 17.93 4.43 2.83
CA ILE A 150 16.59 5.02 2.85
C ILE A 150 15.53 3.92 3.02
N LEU A 151 15.71 2.77 2.37
CA LEU A 151 14.81 1.62 2.54
C LEU A 151 14.73 1.18 4.02
N ARG A 152 15.88 1.05 4.68
CA ARG A 152 15.94 0.72 6.10
C ARG A 152 15.30 1.79 6.99
N LEU A 153 15.42 3.06 6.63
CA LEU A 153 14.78 4.16 7.36
C LEU A 153 13.26 4.10 7.20
N TYR A 154 12.75 3.86 5.99
CA TYR A 154 11.32 3.64 5.75
C TYR A 154 10.78 2.45 6.56
N HIS A 155 11.53 1.35 6.63
CA HIS A 155 11.18 0.22 7.49
C HIS A 155 11.04 0.62 8.97
N LYS A 156 12.00 1.41 9.49
CA LYS A 156 11.96 1.95 10.87
C LYS A 156 10.75 2.88 11.08
N LEU A 157 10.35 3.63 10.06
CA LEU A 157 9.17 4.50 10.09
C LEU A 157 7.84 3.74 9.99
N GLY A 158 7.86 2.42 9.76
CA GLY A 158 6.65 1.60 9.76
C GLY A 158 6.24 1.04 8.39
N VAL A 159 7.00 1.31 7.33
CA VAL A 159 6.77 0.70 6.00
C VAL A 159 6.98 -0.82 6.08
N ARG A 160 6.05 -1.60 5.52
CA ARG A 160 6.06 -3.07 5.61
C ARG A 160 6.04 -3.80 4.27
N PHE A 161 5.58 -3.17 3.20
CA PHE A 161 5.81 -3.70 1.87
C PHE A 161 6.34 -2.62 0.95
N ARG A 162 6.99 -3.08 -0.12
CA ARG A 162 7.49 -2.21 -1.17
C ARG A 162 7.28 -2.83 -2.53
N LEU A 163 6.74 -2.02 -3.44
CA LEU A 163 6.59 -2.35 -4.85
C LEU A 163 7.94 -2.29 -5.56
N THR A 164 8.21 -3.30 -6.38
CA THR A 164 9.35 -3.30 -7.31
C THR A 164 8.94 -2.63 -8.62
N SER A 165 8.55 -1.35 -8.61
CA SER A 165 8.03 -0.71 -9.83
C SER A 165 9.06 -0.66 -10.97
N GLN A 166 8.57 -0.92 -12.18
CA GLN A 166 9.27 -0.67 -13.43
C GLN A 166 9.10 0.81 -13.76
N THR A 167 10.17 1.60 -13.64
CA THR A 167 10.11 3.04 -13.88
C THR A 167 10.20 3.42 -15.35
N ALA A 168 10.31 2.46 -16.27
CA ALA A 168 10.47 2.75 -17.69
C ALA A 168 9.46 1.95 -18.51
N THR A 169 8.73 2.65 -19.38
CA THR A 169 7.90 2.09 -20.46
C THR A 169 8.71 1.16 -21.39
N ILE A 170 10.04 1.21 -21.30
CA ILE A 170 10.98 0.30 -21.94
C ILE A 170 11.78 -0.41 -20.84
N PRO A 171 11.80 -1.75 -20.80
CA PRO A 171 12.62 -2.48 -19.83
C PRO A 171 14.11 -2.11 -20.00
N ALA A 172 14.70 -1.46 -19.00
CA ALA A 172 16.14 -1.18 -18.97
C ALA A 172 16.97 -2.47 -18.84
N HIS A 173 16.35 -3.55 -18.34
CA HIS A 173 16.95 -4.85 -18.11
C HIS A 173 15.95 -5.98 -18.41
N ASP A 174 16.45 -7.16 -18.74
CA ASP A 174 15.67 -8.39 -18.85
C ASP A 174 15.39 -8.98 -17.45
N GLY A 175 14.58 -8.29 -16.66
CA GLY A 175 14.26 -8.63 -15.27
C GLY A 175 15.06 -7.82 -14.23
N LEU A 176 15.56 -8.48 -13.19
CA LEU A 176 16.27 -7.83 -12.10
C LEU A 176 17.71 -7.45 -12.49
N SER A 177 18.08 -6.19 -12.29
CA SER A 177 19.49 -5.77 -12.31
C SER A 177 20.29 -6.36 -11.14
N VAL A 178 21.62 -6.27 -11.18
CA VAL A 178 22.48 -6.65 -10.01
C VAL A 178 22.04 -5.91 -8.74
N TYR A 179 21.70 -4.62 -8.88
CA TYR A 179 21.17 -3.82 -7.78
C TYR A 179 19.80 -4.33 -7.31
N GLY A 180 18.89 -4.65 -8.24
CA GLY A 180 17.57 -5.23 -7.92
C GLY A 180 17.68 -6.55 -7.13
N ARG A 181 18.58 -7.44 -7.54
CA ARG A 181 18.86 -8.70 -6.80
C ARG A 181 19.37 -8.44 -5.38
N ASN A 182 20.26 -7.45 -5.21
CA ASN A 182 20.73 -7.05 -3.88
C ASN A 182 19.59 -6.46 -3.04
N MET A 183 18.64 -5.76 -3.66
CA MET A 183 17.50 -5.19 -2.96
C MET A 183 16.50 -6.25 -2.51
N VAL A 184 16.26 -7.30 -3.30
CA VAL A 184 15.49 -8.49 -2.87
C VAL A 184 16.07 -9.08 -1.60
N ARG A 185 17.40 -9.29 -1.56
CA ARG A 185 18.09 -9.80 -0.38
C ARG A 185 17.98 -8.85 0.82
N GLU A 186 18.11 -7.55 0.61
CA GLU A 186 17.98 -6.55 1.69
C GLU A 186 16.56 -6.53 2.25
N MET A 187 15.54 -6.59 1.39
CA MET A 187 14.13 -6.67 1.81
C MET A 187 13.87 -7.93 2.64
N ASN A 188 14.34 -9.10 2.20
CA ASN A 188 14.24 -10.31 3.01
C ASN A 188 14.99 -10.17 4.35
N ARG A 189 16.20 -9.60 4.35
CA ARG A 189 17.04 -9.43 5.55
C ARG A 189 16.36 -8.55 6.60
N ILE A 190 15.67 -7.49 6.19
CA ILE A 190 15.02 -6.54 7.12
C ILE A 190 13.56 -6.90 7.44
N GLY A 191 13.01 -7.95 6.82
CA GLY A 191 11.62 -8.36 7.00
C GLY A 191 10.62 -7.45 6.29
N MET A 192 10.99 -6.93 5.12
CA MET A 192 10.09 -6.16 4.26
C MET A 192 9.45 -7.08 3.21
N ILE A 193 8.13 -7.00 3.09
CA ILE A 193 7.37 -7.75 2.10
C ILE A 193 7.70 -7.18 0.71
N ILE A 194 7.94 -8.09 -0.23
CA ILE A 194 8.19 -7.75 -1.63
C ILE A 194 6.87 -7.82 -2.38
N ASP A 195 6.51 -6.72 -3.03
CA ASP A 195 5.31 -6.62 -3.87
C ASP A 195 5.70 -6.56 -5.35
N LEU A 196 5.05 -7.45 -6.11
CA LEU A 196 5.29 -7.69 -7.53
C LEU A 196 4.24 -7.06 -8.44
N SER A 197 3.26 -6.32 -7.92
CA SER A 197 2.38 -5.52 -8.77
C SER A 197 3.21 -4.56 -9.65
N HIS A 198 2.71 -4.19 -10.84
CA HIS A 198 3.42 -3.35 -11.82
C HIS A 198 4.80 -3.85 -12.33
N THR A 199 5.21 -5.08 -12.01
CA THR A 199 6.48 -5.63 -12.52
C THR A 199 6.30 -6.30 -13.89
N SER A 200 7.39 -6.49 -14.63
CA SER A 200 7.38 -7.42 -15.77
C SER A 200 7.42 -8.87 -15.29
N GLU A 201 6.94 -9.79 -16.13
CA GLU A 201 7.03 -11.23 -15.89
C GLU A 201 8.45 -11.69 -15.58
N ALA A 202 9.46 -11.13 -16.25
CA ALA A 202 10.87 -11.44 -15.98
C ALA A 202 11.28 -11.06 -14.56
N VAL A 203 10.86 -9.89 -14.06
CA VAL A 203 11.09 -9.48 -12.67
C VAL A 203 10.34 -10.38 -11.69
N MET A 204 9.08 -10.75 -12.00
CA MET A 204 8.29 -11.68 -11.17
C MET A 204 9.02 -13.00 -10.99
N ARG A 205 9.39 -13.66 -12.10
CA ARG A 205 10.07 -14.97 -12.10
C ARG A 205 11.40 -14.90 -11.35
N GLN A 206 12.25 -13.93 -11.69
CA GLN A 206 13.56 -13.80 -11.05
C GLN A 206 13.48 -13.44 -9.56
N THR A 207 12.44 -12.71 -9.14
CA THR A 207 12.22 -12.44 -7.70
C THR A 207 11.73 -13.68 -6.98
N LEU A 208 10.81 -14.44 -7.58
CA LEU A 208 10.33 -15.71 -7.02
C LEU A 208 11.46 -16.74 -6.85
N ASP A 209 12.40 -16.80 -7.80
CA ASP A 209 13.57 -17.69 -7.72
C ASP A 209 14.57 -17.29 -6.61
N GLN A 210 14.58 -16.01 -6.21
CA GLN A 210 15.60 -15.46 -5.30
C GLN A 210 15.09 -15.13 -3.90
N SER A 211 13.79 -14.87 -3.74
CA SER A 211 13.23 -14.44 -2.46
C SER A 211 13.27 -15.57 -1.44
N ALA A 212 13.81 -15.28 -0.27
CA ALA A 212 13.83 -16.20 0.87
C ALA A 212 12.52 -16.20 1.68
N ALA A 213 11.56 -15.34 1.32
CA ALA A 213 10.27 -15.19 1.98
C ALA A 213 9.13 -15.06 0.95
N PRO A 214 7.87 -15.34 1.34
CA PRO A 214 6.73 -15.11 0.47
C PRO A 214 6.66 -13.66 -0.04
N VAL A 215 6.24 -13.52 -1.29
CA VAL A 215 5.98 -12.23 -1.95
C VAL A 215 4.46 -12.01 -2.05
N ILE A 216 4.04 -10.80 -2.39
CA ILE A 216 2.64 -10.48 -2.66
C ILE A 216 2.48 -9.84 -4.03
N PHE A 217 1.24 -9.83 -4.51
CA PHE A 217 0.75 -8.86 -5.48
C PHE A 217 -0.34 -8.07 -4.76
N SER A 218 -0.02 -6.85 -4.31
CA SER A 218 -0.95 -6.02 -3.53
C SER A 218 -2.24 -5.67 -4.28
N HIS A 219 -2.17 -5.49 -5.61
CA HIS A 219 -3.31 -5.16 -6.46
C HIS A 219 -3.11 -5.60 -7.93
N SER A 220 -3.10 -6.92 -8.17
CA SER A 220 -3.07 -7.48 -9.52
C SER A 220 -4.29 -8.36 -9.77
N SER A 221 -4.62 -8.58 -11.05
CA SER A 221 -5.70 -9.48 -11.47
C SER A 221 -5.15 -10.62 -12.34
N THR A 222 -6.04 -11.47 -12.82
CA THR A 222 -5.67 -12.65 -13.61
C THR A 222 -5.48 -12.29 -15.09
N PHE A 223 -4.33 -12.66 -15.66
CA PHE A 223 -4.01 -12.40 -17.07
C PHE A 223 -5.00 -13.05 -18.04
N VAL A 224 -5.43 -14.28 -17.73
CA VAL A 224 -6.36 -15.06 -18.59
C VAL A 224 -7.70 -14.34 -18.77
N TRP A 225 -8.20 -13.64 -17.75
CA TRP A 225 -9.45 -12.88 -17.83
C TRP A 225 -9.37 -11.69 -18.81
N LEU A 226 -8.25 -10.96 -18.83
CA LEU A 226 -8.07 -9.80 -19.72
C LEU A 226 -7.85 -10.21 -21.18
N SER A 227 -7.31 -11.41 -21.44
CA SER A 227 -7.08 -11.93 -22.79
C SER A 227 -8.33 -12.53 -23.47
N LEU A 228 -9.40 -12.78 -22.70
CA LEU A 228 -10.64 -13.39 -23.20
C LEU A 228 -11.81 -12.40 -23.38
N GLY A 229 -11.62 -11.12 -23.05
CA GLY A 229 -12.60 -10.07 -23.34
C GLY A 229 -14.00 -10.31 -22.73
N ILE A 230 -14.05 -10.86 -21.52
CA ILE A 230 -15.29 -10.99 -20.72
C ILE A 230 -15.36 -9.86 -19.70
#